data_AF-A0A8X6XJR5-F1
#
_entry.id   AF-A0A8X6XJR5-F1
#
_cell.length_a   1.000
_cell.length_b   1.000
_cell.length_c   1.000
_cell.angle_alpha   90.00
_cell.angle_beta   90.00
_cell.angle_gamma   90.00
#
_symmetry.space_group_name_H-M   'P 1'
#
loop_
_entity.id
_entity.type
_entity.pdbx_description
1 polymer ?
#
loop_
_entity_poly.entity_id
_entity_poly.type
_entity_poly.pdbx_seq_one_letter_code
_entity_poly.pdbx_strand_id
1 'polypeptide(L)'
;MTIDAVHLYTDSTIVLSWIRTQPHCLKCFVANRVIQITDLTSTFEWHHINSEENPADPLSRGLSVDDLNGNNIWWCGPDFLHRDVDFLNNRDCCENAPLGFLQKLQKQNVDDIFLTSRELNHARDALVRQSQTQEFNAELKA
;
A
#
# COMPACT_ATOMS: atom_id res chain seq x y z
N MET A 1 11.20 -11.20 27.26
CA MET A 1 11.73 -10.68 25.99
C MET A 1 11.24 -9.26 25.86
N THR A 2 12.14 -8.28 25.96
CA THR A 2 11.84 -6.88 25.67
C THR A 2 12.22 -6.62 24.22
N ILE A 3 11.40 -5.86 23.49
CA ILE A 3 11.72 -5.43 22.13
C ILE A 3 12.30 -4.02 22.28
N ASP A 4 13.56 -3.85 21.90
CA ASP A 4 14.27 -2.58 22.06
C ASP A 4 13.88 -1.57 20.97
N ALA A 5 13.67 -2.04 19.73
CA ALA A 5 13.28 -1.23 18.59
C ALA A 5 12.48 -2.03 17.55
N VAL A 6 11.70 -1.32 16.73
CA VAL A 6 10.96 -1.89 15.59
C VAL A 6 11.21 -1.03 14.36
N HIS A 7 11.69 -1.68 13.29
CA HIS A 7 12.01 -1.05 12.01
C HIS A 7 11.10 -1.63 10.92
N LEU A 8 10.60 -0.76 10.04
CA LEU A 8 9.69 -1.09 8.96
C LEU A 8 10.37 -0.80 7.63
N TYR A 9 10.32 -1.76 6.71
CA TYR A 9 10.98 -1.65 5.41
C TYR A 9 9.96 -1.74 4.27
N THR A 10 10.16 -0.94 3.23
CA THR A 10 9.43 -1.06 1.96
C THR A 10 10.34 -0.69 0.80
N ASP A 11 10.15 -1.36 -0.33
CA ASP A 11 10.80 -1.03 -1.60
C ASP A 11 10.00 0.01 -2.42
N SER A 12 8.84 0.43 -1.92
CA SER A 12 8.02 1.44 -2.60
C SER A 12 8.39 2.84 -2.14
N THR A 13 9.23 3.51 -2.93
CA THR A 13 9.55 4.94 -2.76
C THR A 13 8.31 5.84 -2.79
N ILE A 14 7.28 5.45 -3.55
CA ILE A 14 5.99 6.17 -3.61
C ILE A 14 5.25 6.07 -2.27
N VAL A 15 5.17 4.87 -1.68
CA VAL A 15 4.52 4.67 -0.37
C VAL A 15 5.27 5.47 0.70
N LEU A 16 6.61 5.43 0.73
CA LEU A 16 7.40 6.25 1.65
C LEU A 16 7.14 7.74 1.48
N SER A 17 7.03 8.20 0.24
CA SER A 17 6.69 9.59 -0.06
C SER A 17 5.30 9.96 0.47
N TRP A 18 4.30 9.08 0.31
CA TRP A 18 2.96 9.27 0.88
C TRP A 18 2.95 9.30 2.41
N ILE A 19 3.68 8.40 3.07
CA ILE A 19 3.80 8.37 4.54
C ILE A 19 4.40 9.68 5.07
N ARG A 20 5.34 10.28 4.34
CA ARG A 20 5.97 11.57 4.68
C ARG A 20 5.12 12.79 4.31
N THR A 21 4.02 12.60 3.59
CA THR A 21 3.14 13.68 3.10
C THR A 21 1.95 13.83 4.02
N GLN A 22 1.55 15.08 4.30
CA GLN A 22 0.35 15.33 5.11
C GLN A 22 -0.89 14.74 4.41
N PRO A 23 -1.75 13.96 5.11
CA PRO A 23 -2.84 13.22 4.47
C PRO A 23 -3.79 14.07 3.63
N HIS A 24 -4.02 15.33 4.01
CA HIS A 24 -4.90 16.24 3.29
C HIS A 24 -4.37 16.64 1.90
N CYS A 25 -3.10 16.41 1.60
CA CYS A 25 -2.51 16.62 0.28
C CYS A 25 -2.64 15.41 -0.66
N LEU A 26 -3.17 14.29 -0.17
CA LEU A 26 -3.27 13.02 -0.90
C LEU A 26 -4.72 12.77 -1.36
N LYS A 27 -4.90 11.96 -2.42
CA LYS A 27 -6.23 11.48 -2.82
C LYS A 27 -6.88 10.72 -1.66
N CYS A 28 -8.18 10.89 -1.44
CA CYS A 28 -8.92 10.34 -0.29
C CYS A 28 -8.61 8.87 0.01
N PHE A 29 -8.58 8.01 -1.02
CA PHE A 29 -8.24 6.59 -0.87
C PHE A 29 -6.85 6.33 -0.28
N VAL A 30 -5.86 7.12 -0.70
CA VAL A 30 -4.47 7.04 -0.21
C VAL A 30 -4.37 7.69 1.17
N ALA A 31 -4.98 8.86 1.36
CA ALA A 31 -5.01 9.56 2.64
C ALA A 31 -5.55 8.67 3.77
N ASN A 32 -6.68 7.99 3.54
CA ASN A 32 -7.28 7.09 4.54
C ASN A 32 -6.36 5.94 4.94
N ARG A 33 -5.54 5.42 4.01
CA ARG A 33 -4.56 4.37 4.29
C ARG A 33 -3.33 4.90 5.01
N VAL A 34 -2.83 6.05 4.56
CA VAL A 34 -1.68 6.71 5.20
C VAL A 34 -2.01 7.02 6.65
N ILE A 35 -3.20 7.55 6.96
CA ILE A 35 -3.63 7.81 8.34
C ILE A 35 -3.57 6.53 9.18
N GLN A 36 -4.17 5.43 8.70
CA GLN A 36 -4.13 4.16 9.42
C GLN A 36 -2.71 3.64 9.63
N ILE A 37 -1.86 3.73 8.60
CA ILE A 37 -0.45 3.33 8.69
C ILE A 37 0.27 4.19 9.72
N THR A 38 0.16 5.51 9.66
CA THR A 38 0.86 6.42 10.58
C THR A 38 0.37 6.28 12.01
N ASP A 39 -0.92 6.03 12.22
CA ASP A 39 -1.48 5.81 13.55
C ASP A 39 -0.91 4.54 14.19
N LEU A 40 -0.83 3.44 13.41
CA LEU A 40 -0.29 2.15 13.86
C LEU A 40 1.23 2.13 13.99
N THR A 41 1.93 3.01 13.29
CA THR A 41 3.41 2.98 13.17
C THR A 41 4.08 4.24 13.71
N SER A 42 3.35 5.05 14.49
CA SER A 42 3.82 6.35 15.02
C SER A 42 5.11 6.27 15.84
N THR A 43 5.41 5.11 16.43
CA THR A 43 6.62 4.86 17.23
C THR A 43 7.70 4.08 16.48
N PHE A 44 7.49 3.78 15.20
CA PHE A 44 8.37 2.93 14.40
C PHE A 44 9.01 3.70 13.26
N GLU A 45 10.19 3.27 12.84
CA GLU A 45 10.92 3.94 11.77
C GLU A 45 10.72 3.25 10.42
N TRP A 46 10.43 4.05 9.39
CA TRP A 46 10.26 3.58 8.01
C TRP A 46 11.52 3.78 7.17
N HIS A 47 11.94 2.70 6.52
CA HIS A 47 13.16 2.60 5.74
C HIS A 47 12.87 2.12 4.31
N HIS A 48 13.68 2.58 3.36
CA HIS A 48 13.66 2.06 2.00
C HIS A 48 14.61 0.86 1.87
N ILE A 49 14.25 -0.13 1.07
CA ILE A 49 15.14 -1.21 0.62
C ILE A 49 14.99 -1.44 -0.88
N ASN A 50 15.99 -2.05 -1.51
CA ASN A 50 15.83 -2.46 -2.91
C ASN A 50 14.82 -3.62 -2.99
N SER A 51 14.07 -3.73 -4.10
CA SER A 51 13.10 -4.82 -4.30
C SER A 51 13.74 -6.21 -4.19
N GLU A 52 15.00 -6.36 -4.59
CA GLU A 52 15.79 -7.60 -4.48
C GLU A 52 16.06 -8.00 -3.02
N GLU A 53 16.08 -7.03 -2.11
CA GLU A 53 16.27 -7.24 -0.67
C GLU A 53 14.92 -7.35 0.08
N ASN A 54 13.79 -7.21 -0.61
CA ASN A 54 12.45 -7.25 0.00
C ASN A 54 11.91 -8.70 0.04
N PRO A 55 11.87 -9.36 1.21
CA PRO A 55 11.36 -10.72 1.31
C PRO A 55 9.88 -10.81 0.94
N ALA A 56 9.09 -9.73 1.04
CA ALA A 56 7.67 -9.78 0.66
C ALA A 56 7.45 -9.83 -0.86
N ASP A 57 8.43 -9.41 -1.67
CA ASP A 57 8.27 -9.28 -3.13
C ASP A 57 8.01 -10.64 -3.81
N PRO A 58 8.80 -11.71 -3.59
CA PRO A 58 8.57 -13.01 -4.20
C PRO A 58 7.16 -13.56 -3.97
N LEU A 59 6.63 -13.49 -2.73
CA LEU A 59 5.27 -13.94 -2.46
C LEU A 59 4.21 -13.06 -3.11
N SER A 60 4.40 -11.74 -3.10
CA SER A 60 3.43 -10.81 -3.68
C SER A 60 3.28 -10.97 -5.21
N ARG A 61 4.31 -11.51 -5.88
CA ARG A 61 4.31 -11.81 -7.32
C ARG A 61 3.69 -13.17 -7.68
N GLY A 62 3.44 -14.03 -6.70
CA GLY A 62 2.90 -15.37 -6.93
C GLY A 62 3.97 -16.43 -7.20
N LEU A 63 4.85 -16.66 -6.22
CA LEU A 63 5.86 -17.73 -6.25
C LEU A 63 5.21 -19.12 -6.10
N SER A 64 5.72 -20.12 -6.84
CA SER A 64 5.29 -21.52 -6.66
C SER A 64 5.83 -22.10 -5.34
N VAL A 65 5.20 -23.17 -4.85
CA VAL A 65 5.65 -23.85 -3.61
C VAL A 65 7.06 -24.44 -3.78
N ASP A 66 7.37 -24.97 -4.95
CA ASP A 66 8.69 -25.56 -5.24
C ASP A 66 9.78 -24.48 -5.28
N ASP A 67 9.49 -23.33 -5.90
CA ASP A 67 10.42 -22.19 -5.94
C ASP A 67 10.58 -21.55 -4.55
N LEU A 68 9.53 -21.58 -3.72
CA LEU A 68 9.58 -21.08 -2.35
C LEU A 68 10.56 -21.88 -1.49
N ASN A 69 10.64 -23.21 -1.66
CA ASN A 69 11.54 -24.06 -0.88
C ASN A 69 13.02 -23.65 -1.03
N GLY A 70 13.41 -23.14 -2.20
CA GLY A 70 14.77 -22.65 -2.48
C GLY A 70 14.98 -21.15 -2.24
N ASN A 71 13.96 -20.41 -1.81
CA ASN A 71 14.00 -18.96 -1.76
C ASN A 71 14.69 -18.45 -0.48
N ASN A 72 16.00 -18.18 -0.58
CA ASN A 72 16.80 -17.73 0.55
C ASN A 72 16.34 -16.36 1.11
N ILE A 73 15.92 -15.42 0.23
CA ILE A 73 15.50 -14.09 0.69
C ILE A 73 14.23 -14.18 1.55
N TRP A 74 13.30 -15.09 1.25
CA TRP A 74 12.12 -15.34 2.07
C TRP A 74 12.44 -15.99 3.43
N TRP A 75 13.25 -17.06 3.42
CA TRP A 75 13.50 -17.86 4.62
C TRP A 75 14.54 -17.27 5.57
N CYS A 76 15.59 -16.67 5.01
CA CYS A 76 16.71 -16.14 5.79
C CYS A 76 16.71 -14.61 5.86
N GLY A 77 15.94 -13.94 5.00
CA GLY A 77 15.98 -12.48 4.90
C GLY A 77 17.24 -11.97 4.19
N PRO A 78 17.34 -10.65 4.00
CA PRO A 78 18.49 -10.03 3.34
C PRO A 78 19.74 -10.02 4.21
N ASP A 79 20.91 -10.11 3.57
CA ASP A 79 22.22 -10.17 4.25
C ASP A 79 22.46 -9.00 5.21
N PHE A 80 21.90 -7.82 4.92
CA PHE A 80 22.13 -6.64 5.76
C PHE A 80 21.50 -6.76 7.16
N LEU A 81 20.42 -7.53 7.33
CA LEU A 81 19.80 -7.74 8.64
C LEU A 81 20.65 -8.58 9.59
N HIS A 82 21.67 -9.25 9.06
CA HIS A 82 22.64 -10.03 9.84
C HIS A 82 23.86 -9.22 10.28
N ARG A 83 23.91 -7.93 9.91
CA ARG A 83 25.00 -7.01 10.29
C ARG A 83 24.71 -6.40 11.67
N ASP A 84 25.74 -5.81 12.27
CA ASP A 84 25.61 -5.13 13.56
C ASP A 84 24.69 -3.90 13.49
N VAL A 85 24.13 -3.53 14.64
CA VAL A 85 23.16 -2.42 14.77
C VAL A 85 23.72 -1.09 14.27
N ASP A 86 25.03 -0.85 14.42
CA ASP A 86 25.69 0.35 13.89
C ASP A 86 25.64 0.43 12.36
N PHE A 87 25.70 -0.72 11.67
CA PHE A 87 25.56 -0.79 10.23
C PHE A 87 24.11 -0.51 9.79
N LEU A 88 23.13 -1.02 10.55
CA LEU A 88 21.71 -0.79 10.29
C LEU A 88 21.34 0.69 10.48
N ASN A 89 21.84 1.32 11.54
CA ASN A 89 21.58 2.73 11.86
C ASN A 89 22.19 3.71 10.86
N ASN A 90 23.31 3.34 10.23
CA ASN A 90 23.98 4.16 9.20
C ASN A 90 23.51 3.85 7.77
N ARG A 91 22.53 2.96 7.58
CA ARG A 91 21.93 2.74 6.26
C ARG A 91 21.01 3.92 5.95
N ASP A 92 21.58 5.00 5.42
CA ASP A 92 20.83 6.13 4.85
C ASP A 92 20.13 5.69 3.55
N CYS A 93 19.07 4.91 3.67
CA CYS A 93 18.20 4.60 2.53
C CYS A 93 17.15 5.70 2.31
N CYS A 94 17.15 6.75 3.14
CA CYS A 94 16.13 7.80 3.15
C CYS A 94 16.41 8.96 2.18
N GLU A 95 17.61 9.06 1.60
CA GLU A 95 17.91 10.06 0.59
C GLU A 95 17.34 9.65 -0.77
N ASN A 96 16.48 10.50 -1.32
CA ASN A 96 16.01 10.51 -2.70
C ASN A 96 14.70 9.77 -3.03
N ALA A 97 13.70 9.75 -2.13
CA ALA A 97 12.34 9.84 -2.66
C ALA A 97 12.21 11.22 -3.35
N PRO A 98 12.04 11.32 -4.68
CA PRO A 98 12.00 12.62 -5.33
C PRO A 98 10.74 13.33 -4.86
N LEU A 99 10.88 14.35 -4.01
CA LEU A 99 9.78 15.25 -3.63
C LEU A 99 9.04 15.81 -4.86
N GLY A 100 9.71 15.85 -6.02
CA GLY A 100 9.12 16.23 -7.31
C GLY A 100 8.19 15.19 -7.96
N PHE A 101 8.13 13.94 -7.49
CA PHE A 101 7.25 12.91 -8.06
C PHE A 101 5.78 13.16 -7.71
N LEU A 102 5.47 13.53 -6.46
CA LEU A 102 4.11 13.88 -6.06
C LEU A 102 3.58 15.11 -6.80
N GLN A 103 4.44 16.09 -7.06
CA GLN A 103 4.08 17.28 -7.81
C GLN A 103 3.76 16.98 -9.29
N LYS A 104 4.36 15.93 -9.85
CA LYS A 104 4.03 15.41 -11.20
C LYS A 104 2.71 14.63 -11.20
N LEU A 105 2.44 13.82 -10.16
CA LEU A 105 1.16 13.11 -10.02
C LEU A 105 -0.02 14.05 -9.75
N GLN A 106 0.18 15.14 -9.02
CA GLN A 106 -0.86 16.16 -8.80
C GLN A 106 -1.22 16.94 -10.08
N LYS A 107 -0.34 16.96 -11.09
CA LYS A 107 -0.55 17.66 -12.37
C LYS A 107 -1.22 16.83 -13.46
N GLN A 108 -1.46 15.53 -13.26
CA GLN A 108 -2.18 14.69 -14.22
C GLN A 108 -3.55 14.28 -13.64
N ASN A 109 -4.61 14.73 -14.32
CA ASN A 109 -6.04 14.52 -14.03
C ASN A 109 -6.59 15.13 -12.74
N VAL A 110 -6.79 16.45 -12.78
CA VAL A 110 -7.88 17.10 -12.04
C VAL A 110 -9.09 17.20 -12.97
N ASP A 111 -9.63 16.04 -13.36
CA ASP A 111 -10.97 15.89 -13.98
C ASP A 111 -11.49 14.45 -13.74
N ASP A 112 -11.02 13.76 -12.69
CA ASP A 112 -11.64 12.51 -12.26
C ASP A 112 -12.98 12.86 -11.59
N ILE A 113 -14.08 12.60 -12.29
CA ILE A 113 -15.45 12.71 -11.82
C ILE A 113 -15.59 11.94 -10.50
N PHE A 114 -15.55 12.67 -9.39
CA PHE A 114 -15.92 12.11 -8.10
C PHE A 114 -17.44 11.97 -8.07
N LEU A 115 -17.94 10.75 -8.25
CA LEU A 115 -19.34 10.47 -7.90
C LEU A 115 -19.48 10.72 -6.40
N THR A 116 -20.27 11.73 -6.07
CA THR A 116 -20.62 12.07 -4.70
C THR A 116 -21.25 10.87 -4.00
N SER A 117 -21.20 10.82 -2.66
CA SER A 117 -21.89 9.76 -1.90
C SER A 117 -23.37 9.64 -2.27
N ARG A 118 -23.98 10.75 -2.72
CA ARG A 118 -25.35 10.79 -3.23
C ARG A 118 -25.49 10.04 -4.56
N GLU A 119 -24.58 10.27 -5.51
CA GLU A 119 -24.60 9.60 -6.81
C GLU A 119 -24.28 8.10 -6.67
N LEU A 120 -23.37 7.75 -5.76
CA LEU A 120 -23.05 6.35 -5.45
C LEU A 120 -24.26 5.61 -4.84
N ASN A 121 -24.93 6.24 -3.87
CA ASN A 121 -26.12 5.68 -3.25
C ASN A 121 -27.27 5.52 -4.26
N HIS A 122 -27.41 6.49 -5.17
CA HIS A 122 -28.42 6.41 -6.23
C HIS A 122 -28.15 5.28 -7.23
N ALA A 123 -26.88 5.09 -7.63
CA ALA A 123 -26.48 3.98 -8.50
C ALA A 123 -26.74 2.62 -7.84
N ARG A 124 -26.44 2.48 -6.54
CA ARG A 124 -26.73 1.28 -5.76
C ARG A 124 -28.24 0.99 -5.71
N ASP A 125 -29.05 2.00 -5.42
CA ASP A 125 -30.51 1.84 -5.33
C ASP A 125 -31.13 1.49 -6.70
N ALA A 126 -30.59 2.03 -7.80
CA ALA A 126 -31.01 1.70 -9.15
C ALA A 126 -30.72 0.23 -9.52
N LEU A 127 -29.54 -0.28 -9.16
CA LEU A 127 -29.16 -1.69 -9.39
C LEU A 127 -30.05 -2.66 -8.60
N VAL A 128 -30.35 -2.34 -7.35
CA VAL A 128 -31.27 -3.15 -6.52
C VAL A 128 -32.66 -3.23 -7.16
N ARG A 129 -33.19 -2.09 -7.63
CA ARG A 129 -34.49 -2.05 -8.33
C ARG A 129 -34.48 -2.85 -9.63
N GLN A 130 -33.38 -2.78 -10.39
CA GLN A 130 -33.26 -3.52 -11.64
C GLN A 130 -33.23 -5.03 -11.41
N SER A 131 -32.49 -5.49 -10.41
CA SER A 131 -32.45 -6.91 -10.01
C SER A 131 -33.84 -7.41 -9.59
N GLN A 132 -34.52 -6.68 -8.71
CA GLN A 132 -35.86 -7.02 -8.25
C GLN A 132 -36.88 -7.05 -9.38
N THR A 133 -36.80 -6.11 -10.33
CA THR A 133 -37.70 -6.06 -11.49
C THR A 133 -37.45 -7.23 -12.44
N GLN A 134 -36.20 -7.66 -12.61
CA GLN A 134 -35.87 -8.81 -13.45
C GLN A 134 -36.34 -10.13 -12.84
N GLU A 135 -36.14 -10.33 -11.54
CA GLU A 135 -36.63 -11.51 -10.82
C GLU A 135 -38.17 -11.59 -10.83
N PHE A 136 -38.85 -10.50 -10.51
CA PHE A 136 -40.32 -10.45 -10.54
C PHE A 136 -40.91 -10.72 -11.94
N ASN A 137 -40.29 -10.16 -12.99
CA ASN A 137 -40.72 -10.42 -14.37
C ASN A 137 -40.41 -11.84 -14.84
N ALA A 138 -39.42 -12.52 -14.25
CA ALA A 138 -39.13 -13.92 -14.53
C ALA A 138 -40.17 -14.84 -13.85
N GLU A 139 -40.59 -14.52 -12.63
CA GLU A 139 -41.66 -15.25 -11.92
C GLU A 139 -43.02 -15.13 -12.62
N LEU A 140 -43.37 -13.96 -13.17
CA LEU A 140 -44.62 -13.78 -13.92
C LEU A 140 -44.67 -14.53 -15.26
N LYS A 141 -43.54 -15.04 -15.75
CA LYS A 141 -43.43 -15.78 -17.02
C LYS A 141 -43.28 -17.29 -16.82
N ALA A 142 -43.25 -17.77 -15.58
CA ALA A 142 -43.26 -19.19 -15.20
C ALA A 142 -44.69 -19.67 -14.92
#